data_AF-A0A094HMK9-F1
#
_entry.id   AF-A0A094HMK9-F1
#
_cell.length_a   1.000
_cell.length_b   1.000
_cell.length_c   1.000
_cell.angle_alpha   90.00
_cell.angle_beta   90.00
_cell.angle_gamma   90.00
#
_symmetry.space_group_name_H-M   'P 1'
#
loop_
_entity.id
_entity.type
_entity.pdbx_description
1 polymer ?
#
loop_
_entity_poly.entity_id
_entity_poly.type
_entity_poly.pdbx_seq_one_letter_code
_entity_poly.pdbx_strand_id
1 'polypeptide(L)'
;MATTIQTVPQSKELRGMNLIAAHSHIRGLGVDTDTLEPRAASQGLVGQEKARKAAAIVLEMVKQGKIAGRALLIAGPPRRVSPNPFLLIDFPNLSRKTAIAMGMAQSLGPDVPFTMLASSEIFSLEMSKTEALTQSFRKSIGVRIKEESEMIEGEVVEIQIDRSVTGANKQGKLTIKTTDMETIYDMGTKMIDAMTKERVQAGDVISIDKSSGKISKLGRSWGRSREYDAMGADTKFIQCPEGELQKRKEVVHTVSLHEIDVINSRTQGFLALFSGDTGEIRSEVREQIDQKVAEWKEEGKAEIVPGVLFIDEVHMLDIECFSFINRALEDKLAPIVIMASNRGNSRIRGTTYKSPHGLPLDFLDRVVIVSTHSYDKEEIQQILSIRAQEEEVDVSPDALALLTKIGQEAGLRYASNLITTSQLIMAKRRAKQVGIEDVQRSFQLFYDQTRSVKFVQDYEKRLIGEHGAVEMNITNGHGEAMELS
;
A
#
# COMPACT_ATOMS: atom_id res chain seq x y z
N MET A 1 28.61 -18.78 -13.04
CA MET A 1 27.36 -19.57 -13.00
C MET A 1 26.23 -18.57 -12.86
N ALA A 2 25.47 -18.33 -13.94
CA ALA A 2 24.38 -17.37 -13.93
C ALA A 2 23.18 -17.99 -13.20
N THR A 3 22.85 -17.47 -12.03
CA THR A 3 21.63 -17.80 -11.30
C THR A 3 20.44 -17.24 -12.07
N THR A 4 19.61 -18.12 -12.63
CA THR A 4 18.29 -17.80 -13.18
C THR A 4 17.48 -17.05 -12.13
N ILE A 5 17.17 -15.79 -12.41
CA ILE A 5 16.26 -14.96 -11.63
C ILE A 5 14.89 -15.64 -11.70
N GLN A 6 14.48 -16.29 -10.63
CA GLN A 6 13.11 -16.80 -10.51
C GLN A 6 12.18 -15.60 -10.44
N THR A 7 11.17 -15.58 -11.32
CA THR A 7 10.21 -14.49 -11.50
C THR A 7 9.62 -14.06 -10.16
N VAL A 8 9.96 -12.84 -9.73
CA VAL A 8 9.39 -12.16 -8.57
C VAL A 8 7.91 -11.93 -8.85
N PRO A 9 6.97 -12.38 -7.99
CA PRO A 9 5.58 -11.96 -8.12
C PRO A 9 5.53 -10.46 -7.88
N GLN A 10 4.89 -9.76 -8.81
CA GLN A 10 4.80 -8.31 -8.78
C GLN A 10 4.20 -7.86 -7.43
N SER A 11 4.73 -6.78 -6.85
CA SER A 11 4.10 -5.99 -5.80
C SER A 11 2.63 -5.60 -6.11
N LYS A 12 2.23 -5.77 -7.37
CA LYS A 12 0.87 -5.65 -7.90
C LYS A 12 -0.13 -6.69 -7.35
N GLU A 13 0.29 -7.90 -6.99
CA GLU A 13 -0.65 -8.96 -6.55
C GLU A 13 -1.20 -8.78 -5.13
N LEU A 14 -0.59 -7.95 -4.30
CA LEU A 14 -1.16 -7.54 -3.00
C LEU A 14 -2.39 -6.62 -3.14
N ARG A 15 -2.69 -6.10 -4.35
CA ARG A 15 -3.85 -5.24 -4.61
C ARG A 15 -5.15 -6.03 -4.85
N GLY A 16 -5.13 -7.37 -4.81
CA GLY A 16 -6.30 -8.22 -5.03
C GLY A 16 -7.23 -8.38 -3.82
N MET A 17 -6.79 -8.03 -2.61
CA MET A 17 -7.67 -7.88 -1.46
C MET A 17 -8.12 -6.43 -1.36
N ASN A 18 -9.13 -6.05 -2.15
CA ASN A 18 -9.77 -4.73 -2.05
C ASN A 18 -10.62 -4.65 -0.77
N LEU A 19 -9.96 -4.72 0.40
CA LEU A 19 -10.54 -4.22 1.63
C LEU A 19 -10.60 -2.70 1.50
N ILE A 20 -11.80 -2.13 1.67
CA ILE A 20 -12.01 -0.68 1.59
C ILE A 20 -11.27 -0.03 2.77
N ALA A 21 -10.06 0.44 2.50
CA ALA A 21 -9.22 1.11 3.48
C ALA A 21 -9.62 2.59 3.62
N ALA A 22 -9.17 3.23 4.70
CA ALA A 22 -9.45 4.65 4.98
C ALA A 22 -9.00 5.61 3.85
N HIS A 23 -8.08 5.18 2.97
CA HIS A 23 -7.50 6.00 1.91
C HIS A 23 -7.73 5.43 0.49
N SER A 24 -8.56 4.39 0.31
CA SER A 24 -8.80 3.77 -1.00
C SER A 24 -9.42 4.73 -2.03
N HIS A 25 -10.30 5.61 -1.57
CA HIS A 25 -10.94 6.66 -2.38
C HIS A 25 -9.97 7.67 -3.02
N ILE A 26 -8.71 7.74 -2.56
CA ILE A 26 -7.72 8.72 -3.05
C ILE A 26 -7.02 8.14 -4.28
N ARG A 27 -7.26 8.76 -5.43
CA ARG A 27 -6.71 8.34 -6.73
C ARG A 27 -5.62 9.28 -7.27
N GLY A 28 -5.32 10.36 -6.56
CA GLY A 28 -4.31 11.34 -6.94
C GLY A 28 -4.44 12.65 -6.15
N LEU A 29 -3.61 13.63 -6.49
CA LEU A 29 -3.61 14.96 -5.86
C LEU A 29 -4.79 15.84 -6.29
N GLY A 30 -5.45 15.53 -7.42
CA GLY A 30 -6.58 16.29 -7.94
C GLY A 30 -6.23 17.72 -8.38
N VAL A 31 -4.98 17.94 -8.79
CA VAL A 31 -4.48 19.22 -9.31
C VAL A 31 -4.48 19.19 -10.84
N ASP A 32 -4.59 20.36 -11.46
CA ASP A 32 -4.38 20.49 -12.89
C ASP A 32 -2.90 20.28 -13.25
N THR A 33 -2.61 19.59 -14.36
CA THR A 33 -1.24 19.25 -14.74
C THR A 33 -0.47 20.46 -15.25
N ASP A 34 -1.17 21.42 -15.86
CA ASP A 34 -0.51 22.52 -16.58
C ASP A 34 -0.34 23.75 -15.67
N THR A 35 -1.36 24.07 -14.87
CA THR A 35 -1.36 25.24 -13.98
C THR A 35 -0.97 24.91 -12.54
N LEU A 36 -0.89 23.62 -12.19
CA LEU A 36 -0.70 23.13 -10.82
C LEU A 36 -1.75 23.65 -9.82
N GLU A 37 -2.92 24.06 -10.31
CA GLU A 37 -4.00 24.55 -9.46
C GLU A 37 -4.88 23.41 -8.94
N PRO A 38 -5.15 23.34 -7.63
CA PRO A 38 -6.00 22.31 -7.05
C PRO A 38 -7.46 22.58 -7.40
N ARG A 39 -8.17 21.55 -7.85
CA ARG A 39 -9.63 21.60 -7.98
C ARG A 39 -10.27 21.35 -6.62
N ALA A 40 -11.39 22.03 -6.34
CA ALA A 40 -12.08 21.97 -5.04
C ALA A 40 -12.35 20.53 -4.57
N ALA A 41 -12.85 19.67 -5.46
CA ALA A 41 -13.00 18.23 -5.24
C ALA A 41 -12.57 17.46 -6.50
N SER A 42 -11.51 16.67 -6.42
CA SER A 42 -11.03 15.86 -7.55
C SER A 42 -10.14 14.71 -7.07
N GLN A 43 -10.23 13.57 -7.76
CA GLN A 43 -9.43 12.36 -7.49
C GLN A 43 -9.48 11.89 -6.01
N GLY A 44 -10.61 12.13 -5.33
CA GLY A 44 -10.84 11.72 -3.94
C GLY A 44 -10.33 12.71 -2.88
N LEU A 45 -9.53 13.71 -3.24
CA LEU A 45 -9.15 14.79 -2.32
C LEU A 45 -10.12 15.97 -2.44
N VAL A 46 -10.50 16.51 -1.29
CA VAL A 46 -11.39 17.67 -1.13
C VAL A 46 -10.69 18.71 -0.28
N GLY A 47 -10.77 19.97 -0.68
CA GLY A 47 -10.18 21.08 0.08
C GLY A 47 -8.65 21.03 0.13
N GLN A 48 -8.06 21.55 1.21
CA GLN A 48 -6.60 21.63 1.45
C GLN A 48 -5.82 22.19 0.25
N GLU A 49 -6.35 23.20 -0.41
CA GLU A 49 -5.82 23.73 -1.68
C GLU A 49 -4.34 24.10 -1.59
N LYS A 50 -3.95 24.86 -0.56
CA LYS A 50 -2.55 25.27 -0.36
C LYS A 50 -1.60 24.08 -0.20
N ALA A 51 -2.00 23.07 0.58
CA ALA A 51 -1.17 21.90 0.83
C ALA A 51 -1.07 21.01 -0.41
N ARG A 52 -2.16 20.85 -1.18
CA ARG A 52 -2.18 20.10 -2.44
C ARG A 52 -1.36 20.80 -3.53
N LYS A 53 -1.44 22.13 -3.63
CA LYS A 53 -0.60 22.92 -4.54
C LYS A 53 0.88 22.81 -4.19
N ALA A 54 1.22 22.91 -2.90
CA ALA A 54 2.60 22.70 -2.45
C ALA A 54 3.10 21.27 -2.74
N ALA A 55 2.28 20.25 -2.47
CA ALA A 55 2.59 18.86 -2.79
C ALA A 55 2.79 18.63 -4.30
N ALA A 56 1.99 19.29 -5.15
CA ALA A 56 2.12 19.23 -6.60
C ALA A 56 3.42 19.88 -7.10
N ILE A 57 3.81 21.02 -6.52
CA ILE A 57 5.10 21.67 -6.85
C ILE A 57 6.26 20.76 -6.46
N VAL A 58 6.22 20.15 -5.27
CA VAL A 58 7.26 19.21 -4.82
C VAL A 58 7.32 17.99 -5.73
N LEU A 59 6.17 17.45 -6.11
CA LEU A 59 6.06 16.32 -7.03
C LEU A 59 6.73 16.64 -8.38
N GLU A 60 6.47 17.83 -8.92
CA GLU A 60 7.02 18.26 -10.20
C GLU A 60 8.54 18.51 -10.13
N MET A 61 9.02 19.09 -9.02
CA MET A 61 10.45 19.26 -8.78
C MET A 61 11.20 17.92 -8.69
N VAL A 62 10.54 16.88 -8.18
CA VAL A 62 11.08 15.52 -8.13
C VAL A 62 11.11 14.91 -9.52
N LYS A 63 10.02 15.02 -10.31
CA LYS A 63 10.00 14.56 -11.71
C LYS A 63 11.11 15.22 -12.54
N GLN A 64 11.43 16.48 -12.26
CA GLN A 64 12.51 17.22 -12.89
C GLN A 64 13.91 16.92 -12.32
N GLY A 65 14.02 16.12 -11.26
CA GLY A 65 15.28 15.79 -10.60
C GLY A 65 16.02 16.96 -9.95
N LYS A 66 15.32 18.08 -9.68
CA LYS A 66 15.91 19.32 -9.14
C LYS A 66 16.04 19.31 -7.61
N ILE A 67 15.30 18.44 -6.93
CA ILE A 67 15.39 18.25 -5.49
C ILE A 67 16.11 16.93 -5.24
N ALA A 68 17.37 17.01 -4.82
CA ALA A 68 18.09 15.92 -4.17
C ALA A 68 18.33 16.30 -2.70
N GLY A 69 18.13 15.35 -1.80
CA GLY A 69 18.43 15.51 -0.37
C GLY A 69 17.60 16.50 0.43
N ARG A 70 16.35 16.75 0.01
CA ARG A 70 15.36 17.44 0.85
C ARG A 70 14.25 16.49 1.22
N ALA A 71 13.74 16.66 2.44
CA ALA A 71 12.57 15.94 2.91
C ALA A 71 11.37 16.90 3.02
N LEU A 72 10.17 16.36 2.84
CA LEU A 72 8.91 17.08 2.96
C LEU A 72 8.30 16.79 4.33
N LEU A 73 8.09 17.80 5.16
CA LEU A 73 7.37 17.66 6.43
C LEU A 73 5.94 18.19 6.26
N ILE A 74 4.95 17.31 6.35
CA ILE A 74 3.55 17.70 6.41
C ILE A 74 3.18 17.91 7.89
N ALA A 75 3.00 19.17 8.26
CA ALA A 75 2.58 19.58 9.58
C ALA A 75 1.06 19.82 9.59
N GLY A 76 0.38 19.35 10.64
CA GLY A 76 -1.02 19.68 10.88
C GLY A 76 -1.19 20.69 12.00
N PRO A 77 -2.38 21.31 12.12
CA PRO A 77 -2.66 22.21 13.23
C PRO A 77 -2.33 21.51 14.54
N PRO A 78 -1.53 22.15 15.42
CA PRO A 78 -1.26 21.60 16.74
C PRO A 78 -2.57 21.49 17.53
N ARG A 79 -2.55 20.61 18.53
CA ARG A 79 -3.58 20.42 19.57
C ARG A 79 -4.37 21.72 19.79
N ARG A 80 -5.68 21.75 19.49
CA ARG A 80 -6.54 22.78 20.07
C ARG A 80 -6.52 22.54 21.57
N VAL A 81 -5.81 23.38 22.29
CA VAL A 81 -5.84 23.44 23.75
C VAL A 81 -7.25 23.90 24.09
N SER A 82 -8.07 23.00 24.60
CA SER A 82 -9.24 23.40 25.37
C SER A 82 -8.75 24.28 26.53
N PRO A 83 -9.42 25.39 26.89
CA PRO A 83 -9.02 26.25 28.01
C PRO A 83 -8.94 25.52 29.36
N ASN A 84 -9.38 24.26 29.43
CA ASN A 84 -9.19 23.37 30.56
C ASN A 84 -7.84 22.62 30.48
N PRO A 85 -6.88 22.86 31.40
CA PRO A 85 -5.57 22.20 31.39
C PRO A 85 -5.62 20.68 31.64
N PHE A 86 -6.79 20.16 32.05
CA PHE A 86 -7.02 18.73 32.32
C PHE A 86 -7.66 17.96 31.15
N LEU A 87 -8.15 18.66 30.11
CA LEU A 87 -8.68 18.08 28.87
C LEU A 87 -7.60 18.09 27.78
N LEU A 88 -6.52 17.37 28.03
CA LEU A 88 -5.35 17.25 27.15
C LEU A 88 -5.49 16.12 26.12
N ILE A 89 -6.70 15.82 25.65
CA ILE A 89 -6.99 14.58 24.91
C ILE A 89 -7.48 14.87 23.49
N ASP A 90 -6.48 14.85 22.62
CA ASP A 90 -6.37 14.51 21.19
C ASP A 90 -7.63 14.44 20.30
N PHE A 91 -7.60 15.19 19.20
CA PHE A 91 -8.30 14.85 17.96
C PHE A 91 -7.28 14.27 16.96
N PRO A 92 -7.39 13.01 16.54
CA PRO A 92 -6.48 12.45 15.53
C PRO A 92 -6.81 13.02 14.15
N ASN A 93 -6.15 14.14 13.83
CA ASN A 93 -6.12 14.75 12.50
C ASN A 93 -5.21 13.98 11.50
N LEU A 94 -4.78 12.75 11.85
CA LEU A 94 -3.87 11.90 11.07
C LEU A 94 -4.31 11.75 9.61
N SER A 95 -5.63 11.59 9.39
CA SER A 95 -6.17 11.24 8.07
C SER A 95 -5.81 12.27 6.98
N ARG A 96 -5.60 13.55 7.31
CA ARG A 96 -5.30 14.60 6.31
C ARG A 96 -3.91 14.47 5.69
N LYS A 97 -2.91 14.14 6.51
CA LYS A 97 -1.51 14.17 6.09
C LYS A 97 -1.16 12.94 5.27
N THR A 98 -1.61 11.78 5.77
CA THR A 98 -1.48 10.51 5.08
C THR A 98 -2.27 10.52 3.76
N ALA A 99 -3.43 11.20 3.71
CA ALA A 99 -4.18 11.39 2.47
C ALA A 99 -3.40 12.16 1.39
N ILE A 100 -2.73 13.26 1.75
CA ILE A 100 -1.92 14.03 0.79
C ILE A 100 -0.71 13.21 0.33
N ALA A 101 -0.02 12.52 1.25
CA ALA A 101 1.10 11.65 0.90
C ALA A 101 0.66 10.50 -0.03
N MET A 102 -0.50 9.89 0.23
CA MET A 102 -1.10 8.88 -0.65
C MET A 102 -1.45 9.48 -2.02
N GLY A 103 -2.02 10.69 -2.05
CA GLY A 103 -2.30 11.41 -3.28
C GLY A 103 -1.04 11.68 -4.11
N MET A 104 0.07 12.04 -3.47
CA MET A 104 1.38 12.18 -4.12
C MET A 104 1.84 10.85 -4.72
N ALA A 105 1.75 9.76 -3.96
CA ALA A 105 2.13 8.42 -4.41
C ALA A 105 1.33 7.97 -5.64
N GLN A 106 0.00 8.12 -5.61
CA GLN A 106 -0.86 7.77 -6.74
C GLN A 106 -0.58 8.64 -7.97
N SER A 107 -0.18 9.90 -7.77
CA SER A 107 0.15 10.83 -8.87
C SER A 107 1.53 10.59 -9.49
N LEU A 108 2.43 9.86 -8.81
CA LEU A 108 3.71 9.40 -9.36
C LEU A 108 3.53 8.23 -10.33
N GLY A 109 2.44 7.48 -10.19
CA GLY A 109 2.08 6.35 -11.03
C GLY A 109 2.24 5.01 -10.32
N PRO A 110 1.65 3.95 -10.88
CA PRO A 110 1.59 2.63 -10.24
C PRO A 110 2.96 1.94 -10.15
N ASP A 111 3.92 2.35 -10.98
CA ASP A 111 5.25 1.72 -11.09
C ASP A 111 6.28 2.37 -10.16
N VAL A 112 5.92 3.43 -9.44
CA VAL A 112 6.81 4.11 -8.50
C VAL A 112 6.63 3.49 -7.12
N PRO A 113 7.71 3.02 -6.47
CA PRO A 113 7.60 2.38 -5.16
C PRO A 113 7.19 3.41 -4.10
N PHE A 114 6.18 3.05 -3.31
CA PHE A 114 5.71 3.82 -2.17
C PHE A 114 5.80 2.96 -0.92
N THR A 115 6.65 3.36 0.03
CA THR A 115 6.80 2.69 1.32
C THR A 115 6.20 3.58 2.40
N MET A 116 5.19 3.06 3.11
CA MET A 116 4.66 3.69 4.30
C MET A 116 5.28 3.00 5.52
N LEU A 117 5.81 3.81 6.43
CA LEU A 117 6.48 3.38 7.65
C LEU A 117 5.89 4.16 8.83
N ALA A 118 5.39 3.47 9.86
CA ALA A 118 5.09 4.14 11.12
C ALA A 118 6.39 4.27 11.93
N SER A 119 6.66 5.43 12.52
CA SER A 119 7.90 5.65 13.27
C SER A 119 8.12 4.65 14.41
N SER A 120 7.06 4.05 14.95
CA SER A 120 7.12 3.00 15.95
C SER A 120 7.63 1.65 15.43
N GLU A 121 7.48 1.36 14.13
CA GLU A 121 7.88 0.08 13.51
C GLU A 121 9.41 -0.09 13.45
N ILE A 122 10.16 1.01 13.49
CA ILE A 122 11.62 1.00 13.51
C ILE A 122 12.18 0.40 14.81
N PHE A 123 11.42 0.46 15.90
CA PHE A 123 11.83 -0.05 17.20
C PHE A 123 11.49 -1.54 17.30
N SER A 124 12.36 -2.39 16.77
CA SER A 124 12.27 -3.85 16.88
C SER A 124 13.38 -4.43 17.78
N LEU A 125 13.13 -5.63 18.31
CA LEU A 125 14.15 -6.45 19.00
C LEU A 125 14.92 -7.35 18.01
N GLU A 126 14.36 -7.62 16.84
CA GLU A 126 14.94 -8.54 15.85
C GLU A 126 16.06 -7.89 15.02
N MET A 127 15.98 -6.57 14.82
CA MET A 127 16.95 -5.81 14.02
C MET A 127 17.20 -4.44 14.63
N SER A 128 18.38 -3.88 14.35
CA SER A 128 18.74 -2.54 14.77
C SER A 128 17.89 -1.45 14.08
N LYS A 129 17.70 -0.31 14.77
CA LYS A 129 16.96 0.85 14.24
C LYS A 129 17.52 1.36 12.92
N THR A 130 18.85 1.38 12.81
CA THR A 130 19.57 1.78 11.60
C THR A 130 19.31 0.81 10.45
N GLU A 131 19.23 -0.48 10.74
CA GLU A 131 18.92 -1.50 9.73
C GLU A 131 17.47 -1.39 9.25
N ALA A 132 16.51 -1.24 10.17
CA ALA A 132 15.10 -1.03 9.82
C ALA A 132 14.89 0.21 8.92
N LEU A 133 15.57 1.32 9.25
CA LEU A 133 15.59 2.50 8.39
C LEU A 133 16.24 2.21 7.04
N THR A 134 17.42 1.58 7.01
CA THR A 134 18.11 1.25 5.75
C THR A 134 17.25 0.40 4.83
N GLN A 135 16.56 -0.61 5.37
CA GLN A 135 15.62 -1.43 4.61
C GLN A 135 14.46 -0.58 4.06
N SER A 136 13.92 0.35 4.85
CA SER A 136 12.85 1.25 4.41
C SER A 136 13.27 2.19 3.28
N PHE A 137 14.50 2.72 3.35
CA PHE A 137 15.10 3.51 2.26
C PHE A 137 15.27 2.66 0.99
N ARG A 138 15.81 1.43 1.09
CA ARG A 138 16.03 0.54 -0.06
C ARG A 138 14.74 -0.03 -0.65
N LYS A 139 13.69 -0.23 0.15
CA LYS A 139 12.33 -0.58 -0.34
C LYS A 139 11.73 0.54 -1.18
N SER A 140 12.09 1.78 -0.89
CA SER A 140 11.59 2.98 -1.58
C SER A 140 12.36 3.33 -2.85
N ILE A 141 13.36 2.53 -3.24
CA ILE A 141 14.11 2.73 -4.49
C ILE A 141 13.83 1.53 -5.39
N GLY A 142 13.25 1.80 -6.56
CA GLY A 142 12.92 0.79 -7.56
C GLY A 142 13.99 0.71 -8.64
N VAL A 143 14.23 -0.49 -9.13
CA VAL A 143 15.03 -0.77 -10.32
C VAL A 143 14.09 -1.37 -11.34
N ARG A 144 13.90 -0.65 -12.44
CA ARG A 144 13.10 -1.07 -13.58
C ARG A 144 14.02 -1.76 -14.58
N ILE A 145 13.84 -3.06 -14.75
CA ILE A 145 14.59 -3.89 -15.67
C ILE A 145 13.68 -4.17 -16.87
N LYS A 146 14.20 -3.90 -18.06
CA LYS A 146 13.54 -4.19 -19.32
C LYS A 146 14.13 -5.47 -19.87
N GLU A 147 13.33 -6.52 -19.96
CA GLU A 147 13.74 -7.80 -20.51
C GLU A 147 12.92 -8.10 -21.76
N GLU A 148 13.60 -8.39 -22.87
CA GLU A 148 12.96 -8.90 -24.07
C GLU A 148 12.83 -10.42 -23.95
N SER A 149 11.59 -10.92 -23.88
CA SER A 149 11.29 -12.34 -23.91
C SER A 149 10.60 -12.72 -25.23
N GLU A 150 11.05 -13.82 -25.84
CA GLU A 150 10.37 -14.44 -26.97
C GLU A 150 9.28 -15.38 -26.44
N MET A 151 8.01 -15.02 -26.63
CA MET A 151 6.87 -15.83 -26.22
C MET A 151 6.21 -16.49 -27.44
N ILE A 152 5.84 -17.76 -27.28
CA ILE A 152 5.04 -18.50 -28.27
C ILE A 152 3.64 -18.65 -27.70
N GLU A 153 2.66 -18.02 -28.35
CA GLU A 153 1.25 -18.04 -27.92
C GLU A 153 0.39 -18.69 -28.99
N GLY A 154 -0.40 -19.70 -28.62
CA GLY A 154 -1.29 -20.36 -29.58
C GLY A 154 -2.17 -21.45 -28.96
N GLU A 155 -3.11 -21.92 -29.75
CA GLU A 155 -3.98 -23.06 -29.43
C GLU A 155 -3.26 -24.38 -29.75
N VAL A 156 -3.24 -25.30 -28.80
CA VAL A 156 -2.69 -26.64 -28.99
C VAL A 156 -3.65 -27.48 -29.83
N VAL A 157 -3.21 -27.92 -31.01
CA VAL A 157 -3.98 -28.82 -31.87
C VAL A 157 -3.82 -30.25 -31.43
N GLU A 158 -2.57 -30.68 -31.23
CA GLU A 158 -2.20 -32.06 -30.90
C GLU A 158 -0.88 -32.09 -30.12
N ILE A 159 -0.76 -33.05 -29.20
CA ILE A 159 0.45 -33.34 -28.45
C ILE A 159 0.78 -34.83 -28.63
N GLN A 160 1.92 -35.12 -29.25
CA GLN A 160 2.45 -36.48 -29.37
C GLN A 160 3.65 -36.63 -28.43
N ILE A 161 3.67 -37.66 -27.61
CA ILE A 161 4.79 -37.94 -26.68
C ILE A 161 5.23 -39.37 -26.89
N ASP A 162 6.41 -39.53 -27.49
CA ASP A 162 7.06 -40.82 -27.68
C ASP A 162 7.88 -41.16 -26.44
N ARG A 163 7.43 -42.19 -25.71
CA ARG A 163 8.16 -42.76 -24.58
C ARG A 163 8.83 -44.05 -25.00
N SER A 164 10.16 -44.10 -24.91
CA SER A 164 10.89 -45.37 -25.03
C SER A 164 10.53 -46.32 -23.87
N VAL A 165 10.48 -47.62 -24.14
CA VAL A 165 10.10 -48.69 -23.20
C VAL A 165 10.99 -48.72 -21.95
N THR A 166 12.20 -48.16 -22.03
CA THR A 166 13.17 -48.04 -20.91
C THR A 166 13.14 -46.70 -20.17
N GLY A 167 12.24 -45.78 -20.54
CA GLY A 167 11.91 -44.57 -19.76
C GLY A 167 12.94 -43.43 -19.73
N ALA A 168 14.15 -43.62 -20.26
CA ALA A 168 15.25 -42.66 -20.09
C ALA A 168 15.17 -41.42 -21.01
N ASN A 169 14.63 -41.55 -22.22
CA ASN A 169 14.49 -40.45 -23.18
C ASN A 169 13.02 -40.30 -23.61
N LYS A 170 12.46 -39.12 -23.37
CA LYS A 170 11.14 -38.70 -23.85
C LYS A 170 11.37 -37.68 -24.98
N GLN A 171 10.83 -37.94 -26.15
CA GLN A 171 10.72 -36.96 -27.23
C GLN A 171 9.24 -36.77 -27.53
N GLY A 172 8.87 -35.61 -28.06
CA GLY A 172 7.48 -35.34 -28.38
C GLY A 172 7.36 -34.28 -29.46
N LYS A 173 6.19 -34.20 -30.07
CA LYS A 173 5.83 -33.19 -31.06
C LYS A 173 4.62 -32.43 -30.56
N LEU A 174 4.69 -31.11 -30.63
CA LEU A 174 3.63 -30.19 -30.29
C LEU A 174 3.17 -29.48 -31.55
N THR A 175 1.91 -29.66 -31.91
CA THR A 175 1.29 -28.88 -32.99
C THR A 175 0.50 -27.74 -32.35
N ILE A 176 0.87 -26.51 -32.68
CA ILE A 176 0.23 -25.29 -32.15
C ILE A 176 -0.22 -24.40 -33.31
N LYS A 177 -1.38 -23.76 -33.17
CA LYS A 177 -1.95 -22.89 -34.18
C LYS A 177 -2.40 -21.55 -33.62
N THR A 178 -2.31 -20.51 -34.44
CA THR A 178 -3.04 -19.25 -34.32
C THR A 178 -4.12 -19.22 -35.38
N THR A 179 -4.84 -18.10 -35.52
CA THR A 179 -5.78 -17.92 -36.65
C THR A 179 -5.07 -17.92 -38.01
N ASP A 180 -3.80 -17.52 -38.03
CA ASP A 180 -3.08 -17.20 -39.27
C ASP A 180 -2.02 -18.25 -39.61
N MET A 181 -1.51 -18.98 -38.61
CA MET A 181 -0.39 -19.91 -38.79
C MET A 181 -0.58 -21.19 -37.98
N GLU A 182 -0.08 -22.30 -38.50
CA GLU A 182 0.01 -23.58 -37.80
C GLU A 182 1.44 -24.11 -37.92
N THR A 183 2.06 -24.47 -36.80
CA THR A 183 3.43 -24.98 -36.78
C THR A 183 3.58 -26.16 -35.83
N ILE A 184 4.59 -26.99 -36.14
CA ILE A 184 4.94 -28.18 -35.36
C ILE A 184 6.30 -27.92 -34.71
N TYR A 185 6.35 -28.07 -33.39
CA TYR A 185 7.56 -27.95 -32.59
C TYR A 185 7.96 -29.31 -32.00
N ASP A 186 9.22 -29.67 -32.15
CA ASP A 186 9.79 -30.82 -31.44
C ASP A 186 10.09 -30.43 -29.98
N MET A 187 9.59 -31.23 -29.05
CA MET A 187 9.74 -31.03 -27.61
C MET A 187 10.83 -31.93 -27.03
N GLY A 188 11.73 -31.33 -26.26
CA GLY A 188 12.68 -32.06 -25.41
C GLY A 188 12.05 -32.55 -24.09
N THR A 189 12.80 -33.37 -23.35
CA THR A 189 12.38 -33.96 -22.07
C THR A 189 11.85 -32.94 -21.05
N LYS A 190 12.55 -31.81 -20.87
CA LYS A 190 12.16 -30.74 -19.93
C LYS A 190 10.81 -30.12 -20.29
N MET A 191 10.55 -29.89 -21.57
CA MET A 191 9.30 -29.30 -22.05
C MET A 191 8.12 -30.27 -21.87
N ILE A 192 8.35 -31.56 -22.12
CA ILE A 192 7.36 -32.63 -21.90
C ILE A 192 6.99 -32.73 -20.42
N ASP A 193 7.97 -32.67 -19.52
CA ASP A 193 7.71 -32.71 -18.08
C ASP A 193 6.94 -31.47 -17.61
N ALA A 194 7.25 -30.28 -18.14
CA ALA A 194 6.51 -29.04 -17.86
C ALA A 194 5.07 -29.08 -18.40
N MET A 195 4.84 -29.56 -19.63
CA MET A 195 3.51 -29.79 -20.20
C MET A 195 2.69 -30.78 -19.36
N THR A 196 3.32 -31.85 -18.89
CA THR A 196 2.68 -32.86 -18.04
C THR A 196 2.32 -32.29 -16.67
N LYS A 197 3.19 -31.44 -16.10
CA LYS A 197 2.97 -30.76 -14.82
C LYS A 197 1.77 -29.80 -14.89
N GLU A 198 1.69 -29.00 -15.95
CA GLU A 198 0.59 -28.06 -16.20
C GLU A 198 -0.67 -28.74 -16.80
N ARG A 199 -0.61 -30.06 -17.01
CA ARG A 199 -1.70 -30.89 -17.57
C ARG A 199 -2.28 -30.29 -18.86
N VAL A 200 -1.41 -29.89 -19.78
CA VAL A 200 -1.82 -29.30 -21.07
C VAL A 200 -2.47 -30.36 -21.96
N GLN A 201 -3.60 -30.02 -22.56
CA GLN A 201 -4.38 -30.87 -23.44
C GLN A 201 -4.62 -30.21 -24.80
N ALA A 202 -5.03 -31.02 -25.77
CA ALA A 202 -5.49 -30.52 -27.07
C ALA A 202 -6.73 -29.60 -26.88
N GLY A 203 -6.67 -28.42 -27.51
CA GLY A 203 -7.65 -27.35 -27.37
C GLY A 203 -7.33 -26.32 -26.27
N ASP A 204 -6.25 -26.49 -25.50
CA ASP A 204 -5.80 -25.44 -24.58
C ASP A 204 -5.08 -24.32 -25.32
N VAL A 205 -5.28 -23.08 -24.89
CA VAL A 205 -4.50 -21.91 -25.31
C VAL A 205 -3.37 -21.72 -24.30
N ILE A 206 -2.13 -21.82 -24.77
CA ILE A 206 -0.94 -21.75 -23.93
C ILE A 206 -0.02 -20.62 -24.37
N SER A 207 0.74 -20.11 -23.41
CA SER A 207 1.88 -19.22 -23.64
C SER A 207 3.15 -19.95 -23.17
N ILE A 208 4.12 -20.08 -24.06
CA ILE A 208 5.43 -20.67 -23.79
C ILE A 208 6.48 -19.57 -23.86
N ASP A 209 7.17 -19.31 -22.76
CA ASP A 209 8.35 -18.46 -22.79
C ASP A 209 9.57 -19.28 -23.23
N LYS A 210 10.17 -18.90 -24.35
CA LYS A 210 11.25 -19.67 -25.00
C LYS A 210 12.55 -19.62 -24.20
N SER A 211 12.81 -18.55 -23.45
CA SER A 211 14.04 -18.42 -22.65
C SER A 211 13.95 -19.21 -21.35
N SER A 212 12.83 -19.13 -20.64
CA SER A 212 12.63 -19.82 -19.36
C SER A 212 12.10 -21.25 -19.49
N GLY A 213 11.46 -21.59 -20.61
CA GLY A 213 10.76 -22.86 -20.80
C GLY A 213 9.50 -22.97 -19.92
N LYS A 214 9.03 -21.87 -19.33
CA LYS A 214 7.81 -21.85 -18.53
C LYS A 214 6.58 -21.87 -19.45
N ILE A 215 5.69 -22.82 -19.20
CA ILE A 215 4.41 -22.96 -19.89
C ILE A 215 3.33 -22.42 -18.98
N SER A 216 2.49 -21.53 -19.50
CA SER A 216 1.33 -20.98 -18.79
C SER A 216 0.06 -21.30 -19.58
N LYS A 217 -0.89 -22.00 -18.94
CA LYS A 217 -2.21 -22.26 -19.53
C LYS A 217 -3.08 -21.00 -19.36
N LEU A 218 -3.35 -20.32 -20.47
CA LEU A 218 -4.18 -19.10 -20.46
C LEU A 218 -5.65 -19.46 -20.34
N GLY A 219 -6.08 -20.50 -21.04
CA GLY A 219 -7.47 -20.96 -21.04
C GLY A 219 -7.69 -22.06 -22.08
N ARG A 220 -8.95 -22.30 -22.45
CA ARG A 220 -9.35 -23.28 -23.46
C ARG A 220 -10.03 -22.61 -24.65
N SER A 221 -9.79 -23.11 -25.86
CA SER A 221 -10.37 -22.55 -27.06
C SER A 221 -11.89 -22.76 -27.10
N TRP A 222 -12.62 -21.77 -27.62
CA TRP A 222 -14.07 -21.88 -27.83
C TRP A 222 -14.43 -23.03 -28.80
N GLY A 223 -13.59 -23.28 -29.81
CA GLY A 223 -13.83 -24.25 -30.88
C GLY A 223 -13.93 -25.71 -30.41
N ARG A 224 -13.30 -26.06 -29.28
CA ARG A 224 -13.31 -27.43 -28.71
C ARG A 224 -14.03 -27.55 -27.37
N SER A 225 -14.85 -26.56 -27.01
CA SER A 225 -15.62 -26.51 -25.76
C SER A 225 -16.66 -27.64 -25.61
N ARG A 226 -17.12 -28.25 -26.71
CA ARG A 226 -18.19 -29.28 -26.72
C ARG A 226 -17.70 -30.72 -26.66
N GLU A 227 -16.41 -30.99 -26.88
CA GLU A 227 -15.88 -32.36 -27.04
C GLU A 227 -15.51 -33.04 -25.71
N TYR A 228 -15.55 -32.31 -24.59
CA TYR A 228 -15.14 -32.82 -23.28
C TYR A 228 -16.23 -32.62 -22.21
N ASP A 229 -16.81 -33.73 -21.76
CA ASP A 229 -17.93 -33.81 -20.81
C ASP A 229 -17.50 -33.63 -19.33
N ALA A 230 -16.19 -33.79 -19.04
CA ALA A 230 -15.63 -33.65 -17.68
C ALA A 230 -14.88 -32.32 -17.49
N MET A 231 -15.58 -31.20 -17.63
CA MET A 231 -15.01 -29.87 -17.37
C MET A 231 -14.98 -29.57 -15.87
N GLY A 232 -13.81 -29.16 -15.35
CA GLY A 232 -13.73 -28.52 -14.04
C GLY A 232 -14.39 -27.14 -14.07
N ALA A 233 -15.01 -26.73 -12.97
CA ALA A 233 -15.81 -25.51 -12.85
C ALA A 233 -15.04 -24.18 -13.14
N ASP A 234 -13.72 -24.22 -13.26
CA ASP A 234 -12.83 -23.05 -13.44
C ASP A 234 -12.20 -22.91 -14.84
N THR A 235 -12.68 -23.66 -15.84
CA THR A 235 -12.11 -23.57 -17.20
C THR A 235 -12.49 -22.25 -17.89
N LYS A 236 -11.54 -21.33 -18.00
CA LYS A 236 -11.70 -20.06 -18.72
C LYS A 236 -11.62 -20.29 -20.23
N PHE A 237 -12.66 -19.90 -20.96
CA PHE A 237 -12.68 -19.99 -22.42
C PHE A 237 -12.11 -18.71 -23.05
N ILE A 238 -11.12 -18.87 -23.93
CA ILE A 238 -10.41 -17.79 -24.60
C ILE A 238 -10.47 -18.04 -26.12
N GLN A 239 -10.51 -16.96 -26.90
CA GLN A 239 -10.45 -17.06 -28.35
C GLN A 239 -9.04 -17.50 -28.81
N CYS A 240 -8.98 -18.12 -29.98
CA CYS A 240 -7.70 -18.49 -30.59
C CYS A 240 -6.86 -17.22 -30.79
N PRO A 241 -5.59 -17.18 -30.36
CA PRO A 241 -4.76 -16.01 -30.55
C PRO A 241 -4.58 -15.67 -32.03
N GLU A 242 -4.61 -14.38 -32.36
CA GLU A 242 -4.40 -13.87 -33.72
C GLU A 242 -2.94 -13.46 -33.95
N GLY A 243 -2.52 -13.47 -35.22
CA GLY A 243 -1.18 -13.09 -35.66
C GLY A 243 -0.14 -14.21 -35.64
N GLU A 244 1.12 -13.80 -35.63
CA GLU A 244 2.27 -14.70 -35.60
C GLU A 244 2.34 -15.49 -34.28
N LEU A 245 2.73 -16.77 -34.37
CA LEU A 245 2.89 -17.67 -33.22
C LEU A 245 3.98 -17.20 -32.26
N GLN A 246 5.07 -16.64 -32.78
CA GLN A 246 6.21 -16.18 -31.99
C GLN A 246 6.19 -14.66 -31.89
N LYS A 247 5.98 -14.13 -30.70
CA LYS A 247 5.92 -12.71 -30.42
C LYS A 247 7.08 -12.31 -29.52
N ARG A 248 7.76 -11.21 -29.85
CA ARG A 248 8.72 -10.56 -28.95
C ARG A 248 7.95 -9.63 -28.03
N LYS A 249 8.03 -9.87 -26.72
CA LYS A 249 7.37 -9.06 -25.71
C LYS A 249 8.43 -8.46 -24.80
N GLU A 250 8.49 -7.13 -24.74
CA GLU A 250 9.26 -6.43 -23.73
C GLU A 250 8.47 -6.51 -22.42
N VAL A 251 9.00 -7.22 -21.44
CA VAL A 251 8.43 -7.31 -20.10
C VAL A 251 9.24 -6.39 -19.20
N VAL A 252 8.54 -5.42 -18.62
CA VAL A 252 9.13 -4.48 -17.67
C VAL A 252 8.90 -5.00 -16.26
N HIS A 253 9.99 -5.29 -15.56
CA HIS A 253 9.98 -5.71 -14.17
C HIS A 253 10.47 -4.58 -13.28
N THR A 254 9.67 -4.16 -12.31
CA THR A 254 10.09 -3.21 -11.28
C THR A 254 10.33 -3.99 -10.00
N VAL A 255 11.57 -3.97 -9.51
CA VAL A 255 12.00 -4.65 -8.27
C VAL A 255 12.66 -3.62 -7.36
N SER A 256 12.41 -3.67 -6.05
CA SER A 256 13.08 -2.77 -5.10
C SER A 256 14.52 -3.20 -4.82
N LEU A 257 15.40 -2.25 -4.46
CA LEU A 257 16.77 -2.60 -4.05
C LEU A 257 16.80 -3.55 -2.86
N HIS A 258 15.86 -3.40 -1.93
CA HIS A 258 15.75 -4.29 -0.77
C HIS A 258 15.42 -5.74 -1.17
N GLU A 259 14.55 -5.96 -2.14
CA GLU A 259 14.26 -7.31 -2.64
C GLU A 259 15.51 -7.96 -3.24
N ILE A 260 16.29 -7.19 -4.01
CA ILE A 260 17.55 -7.65 -4.58
C ILE A 260 18.55 -8.00 -3.47
N ASP A 261 18.64 -7.19 -2.40
CA ASP A 261 19.49 -7.46 -1.25
C ASP A 261 19.14 -8.78 -0.57
N VAL A 262 17.87 -9.00 -0.25
CA VAL A 262 17.42 -10.19 0.48
C VAL A 262 17.66 -11.45 -0.36
N ILE A 263 17.37 -11.40 -1.65
CA ILE A 263 17.58 -12.53 -2.58
C ILE A 263 19.05 -12.91 -2.66
N ASN A 264 19.96 -11.92 -2.71
CA ASN A 264 21.40 -12.18 -2.82
C ASN A 264 22.08 -12.46 -1.48
N SER A 265 21.44 -12.13 -0.35
CA SER A 265 22.00 -12.35 0.98
C SER A 265 21.89 -13.81 1.45
N ARG A 266 20.92 -14.59 0.98
CA ARG A 266 20.67 -15.97 1.46
C ARG A 266 20.30 -16.91 0.31
N THR A 267 20.67 -18.19 0.41
CA THR A 267 20.35 -19.23 -0.60
C THR A 267 18.83 -19.45 -0.79
N GLN A 268 18.02 -19.18 0.23
CA GLN A 268 16.55 -19.14 0.17
C GLN A 268 15.99 -17.73 0.45
N GLY A 269 16.70 -16.68 0.01
CA GLY A 269 16.30 -15.29 0.26
C GLY A 269 14.89 -14.94 -0.26
N PHE A 270 14.44 -15.59 -1.34
CA PHE A 270 13.08 -15.38 -1.86
C PHE A 270 11.98 -15.71 -0.83
N LEU A 271 12.12 -16.80 -0.07
CA LEU A 271 11.11 -17.18 0.92
C LEU A 271 11.09 -16.22 2.11
N ALA A 272 12.26 -15.65 2.46
CA ALA A 272 12.40 -14.68 3.55
C ALA A 272 11.62 -13.39 3.29
N LEU A 273 11.44 -12.99 2.03
CA LEU A 273 10.59 -11.85 1.66
C LEU A 273 9.12 -12.05 2.08
N PHE A 274 8.64 -13.29 2.12
CA PHE A 274 7.27 -13.62 2.50
C PHE A 274 7.12 -13.93 4.00
N SER A 275 8.16 -14.49 4.62
CA SER A 275 8.12 -14.82 6.05
C SER A 275 8.41 -13.62 6.95
N GLY A 276 9.01 -12.54 6.41
CA GLY A 276 9.46 -11.38 7.19
C GLY A 276 10.77 -11.61 7.95
N ASP A 277 11.32 -12.84 7.91
CA ASP A 277 12.58 -13.22 8.54
C ASP A 277 13.78 -12.85 7.64
N THR A 278 13.88 -11.57 7.29
CA THR A 278 15.00 -11.06 6.48
C THR A 278 16.27 -10.92 7.32
N GLY A 279 16.12 -10.64 8.62
CA GLY A 279 17.22 -10.33 9.53
C GLY A 279 18.02 -9.08 9.09
N GLU A 280 19.23 -8.93 9.62
CA GLU A 280 20.14 -7.87 9.21
C GLU A 280 20.97 -8.28 7.98
N ILE A 281 21.04 -7.39 6.98
CA ILE A 281 21.79 -7.64 5.75
C ILE A 281 23.17 -7.01 5.86
N ARG A 282 24.22 -7.77 5.50
CA ARG A 282 25.61 -7.28 5.52
C ARG A 282 25.81 -6.15 4.51
N SER A 283 26.58 -5.13 4.90
CA SER A 283 26.90 -3.97 4.03
C SER A 283 27.64 -4.37 2.76
N GLU A 284 28.53 -5.37 2.82
CA GLU A 284 29.27 -5.89 1.66
C GLU A 284 28.35 -6.34 0.52
N VAL A 285 27.21 -6.96 0.85
CA VAL A 285 26.23 -7.41 -0.14
C VAL A 285 25.55 -6.21 -0.79
N ARG A 286 25.22 -5.18 0.01
CA ARG A 286 24.60 -3.94 -0.50
C ARG A 286 25.54 -3.20 -1.43
N GLU A 287 26.81 -3.05 -1.06
CA GLU A 287 27.82 -2.39 -1.89
C GLU A 287 28.02 -3.11 -3.23
N GLN A 288 28.08 -4.45 -3.22
CA GLN A 288 28.15 -5.25 -4.46
C GLN A 288 26.90 -5.08 -5.34
N ILE A 289 25.72 -4.97 -4.73
CA ILE A 289 24.47 -4.74 -5.48
C ILE A 289 24.44 -3.33 -6.05
N ASP A 290 24.84 -2.33 -5.26
CA ASP A 290 24.86 -0.94 -5.71
C ASP A 290 25.82 -0.76 -6.88
N GLN A 291 26.97 -1.45 -6.87
CA GLN A 291 27.89 -1.50 -8.01
C GLN A 291 27.24 -2.15 -9.25
N LYS A 292 26.60 -3.31 -9.10
CA LYS A 292 25.92 -4.00 -10.23
C LYS A 292 24.76 -3.19 -10.80
N VAL A 293 24.00 -2.51 -9.95
CA VAL A 293 22.88 -1.65 -10.37
C VAL A 293 23.42 -0.41 -11.10
N ALA A 294 24.55 0.14 -10.66
CA ALA A 294 25.24 1.20 -11.38
C ALA A 294 25.72 0.73 -12.77
N GLU A 295 26.31 -0.46 -12.86
CA GLU A 295 26.70 -1.08 -14.14
C GLU A 295 25.49 -1.29 -15.07
N TRP A 296 24.38 -1.84 -14.56
CA TRP A 296 23.16 -2.02 -15.36
C TRP A 296 22.55 -0.69 -15.84
N LYS A 297 22.71 0.37 -15.07
CA LYS A 297 22.29 1.72 -15.45
C LYS A 297 23.18 2.28 -16.55
N GLU A 298 24.49 2.10 -16.46
CA GLU A 298 25.45 2.54 -17.48
C GLU A 298 25.29 1.76 -18.80
N GLU A 299 24.98 0.47 -18.71
CA GLU A 299 24.67 -0.38 -19.87
C GLU A 299 23.27 -0.13 -20.46
N GLY A 300 22.42 0.67 -19.79
CA GLY A 300 21.05 0.92 -20.21
C GLY A 300 20.09 -0.27 -20.08
N LYS A 301 20.49 -1.33 -19.36
CA LYS A 301 19.65 -2.51 -19.08
C LYS A 301 18.63 -2.27 -17.96
N ALA A 302 18.93 -1.31 -17.07
CA ALA A 302 18.05 -0.95 -15.97
C ALA A 302 17.92 0.57 -15.79
N GLU A 303 16.76 1.00 -15.35
CA GLU A 303 16.46 2.38 -14.98
C GLU A 303 16.17 2.43 -13.46
N ILE A 304 16.81 3.35 -12.74
CA ILE A 304 16.52 3.55 -11.32
C ILE A 304 15.35 4.52 -11.19
N VAL A 305 14.29 4.08 -10.51
CA VAL A 305 13.08 4.84 -10.23
C VAL A 305 13.11 5.24 -8.75
N PRO A 306 13.41 6.51 -8.40
CA PRO A 306 13.31 6.98 -7.04
C PRO A 306 11.84 6.99 -6.61
N GLY A 307 11.53 6.27 -5.54
CA GLY A 307 10.19 6.22 -4.97
C GLY A 307 9.99 7.22 -3.85
N VAL A 308 9.03 6.90 -2.99
CA VAL A 308 8.63 7.72 -1.86
C VAL A 308 8.66 6.90 -0.58
N LEU A 309 9.35 7.43 0.42
CA LEU A 309 9.32 6.94 1.80
C LEU A 309 8.45 7.87 2.64
N PHE A 310 7.27 7.40 3.04
CA PHE A 310 6.39 8.12 3.95
C PHE A 310 6.57 7.63 5.39
N ILE A 311 6.98 8.53 6.29
CA ILE A 311 7.16 8.25 7.72
C ILE A 311 6.05 8.97 8.51
N ASP A 312 5.13 8.19 9.05
CA ASP A 312 4.09 8.73 9.94
C ASP A 312 4.61 8.86 11.38
N GLU A 313 4.05 9.83 12.10
CA GLU A 313 4.38 10.15 13.49
C GLU A 313 5.88 10.36 13.76
N VAL A 314 6.56 11.09 12.88
CA VAL A 314 8.04 11.29 12.91
C VAL A 314 8.60 11.76 14.26
N HIS A 315 7.79 12.47 15.06
CA HIS A 315 8.13 12.91 16.41
C HIS A 315 8.38 11.76 17.42
N MET A 316 8.07 10.51 17.04
CA MET A 316 8.35 9.31 17.81
C MET A 316 9.74 8.73 17.54
N LEU A 317 10.48 9.24 16.55
CA LEU A 317 11.88 8.89 16.30
C LEU A 317 12.81 9.50 17.34
N ASP A 318 13.97 8.90 17.50
CA ASP A 318 15.06 9.41 18.31
C ASP A 318 16.09 10.19 17.48
N ILE A 319 17.00 10.87 18.18
CA ILE A 319 18.07 11.66 17.55
C ILE A 319 19.01 10.81 16.66
N GLU A 320 19.20 9.53 16.98
CA GLU A 320 20.04 8.62 16.17
C GLU A 320 19.40 8.35 14.82
N CYS A 321 18.09 8.12 14.78
CA CYS A 321 17.33 7.98 13.54
C CYS A 321 17.42 9.25 12.68
N PHE A 322 17.30 10.44 13.27
CA PHE A 322 17.44 11.70 12.52
C PHE A 322 18.84 11.91 11.96
N SER A 323 19.88 11.56 12.71
CA SER A 323 21.26 11.60 12.24
C SER A 323 21.47 10.66 11.04
N PHE A 324 20.91 9.45 11.10
CA PHE A 324 20.92 8.51 9.99
C PHE A 324 20.19 9.04 8.76
N ILE A 325 18.96 9.55 8.92
CA ILE A 325 18.16 10.11 7.82
C ILE A 325 18.88 11.30 7.18
N ASN A 326 19.52 12.17 7.98
CA ASN A 326 20.31 13.29 7.48
C ASN A 326 21.41 12.84 6.53
N ARG A 327 22.15 11.79 6.89
CA ARG A 327 23.20 11.22 6.03
C ARG A 327 22.60 10.53 4.80
N ALA A 328 21.53 9.77 4.97
CA ALA A 328 20.89 9.02 3.88
C ALA A 328 20.27 9.95 2.83
N LEU A 329 19.79 11.14 3.22
CA LEU A 329 19.28 12.15 2.28
C LEU A 329 20.36 12.76 1.40
N GLU A 330 21.63 12.78 1.82
CA GLU A 330 22.73 13.30 0.99
C GLU A 330 23.05 12.40 -0.20
N ASP A 331 22.55 11.17 -0.18
CA ASP A 331 22.83 10.18 -1.21
C ASP A 331 22.08 10.50 -2.52
N LYS A 332 22.74 10.29 -3.67
CA LYS A 332 22.16 10.67 -4.98
C LYS A 332 20.93 9.85 -5.36
N LEU A 333 20.84 8.63 -4.84
CA LEU A 333 19.74 7.69 -5.09
C LEU A 333 18.66 7.76 -4.00
N ALA A 334 18.73 8.72 -3.08
CA ALA A 334 17.78 8.82 -1.99
C ALA A 334 16.34 9.02 -2.52
N PRO A 335 15.36 8.26 -2.00
CA PRO A 335 13.96 8.45 -2.33
C PRO A 335 13.45 9.77 -1.75
N ILE A 336 12.28 10.22 -2.21
CA ILE A 336 11.60 11.36 -1.59
C ILE A 336 11.16 10.94 -0.18
N VAL A 337 11.68 11.60 0.85
CA VAL A 337 11.24 11.36 2.23
C VAL A 337 10.12 12.34 2.57
N ILE A 338 8.92 11.82 2.80
CA ILE A 338 7.76 12.58 3.28
C ILE A 338 7.51 12.18 4.73
N MET A 339 7.43 13.15 5.63
CA MET A 339 7.22 12.91 7.06
C MET A 339 5.93 13.60 7.51
N ALA A 340 5.21 12.99 8.44
CA ALA A 340 4.07 13.60 9.09
C ALA A 340 4.32 13.80 10.59
N SER A 341 4.06 15.01 11.08
CA SER A 341 4.09 15.28 12.53
C SER A 341 2.75 15.81 13.03
N ASN A 342 2.31 15.27 14.17
CA ASN A 342 1.09 15.67 14.88
C ASN A 342 1.39 16.64 16.04
N ARG A 343 2.66 16.83 16.41
CA ARG A 343 3.06 17.64 17.56
C ARG A 343 3.60 18.99 17.11
N GLY A 344 3.23 20.04 17.86
CA GLY A 344 3.73 21.40 17.64
C GLY A 344 5.11 21.59 18.25
N ASN A 345 5.24 21.41 19.57
CA ASN A 345 6.51 21.42 20.28
C ASN A 345 6.61 20.11 21.10
N SER A 346 7.64 19.32 20.86
CA SER A 346 7.84 18.03 21.53
C SER A 346 9.30 17.87 21.93
N ARG A 347 9.53 17.07 22.98
CA ARG A 347 10.87 16.62 23.33
C ARG A 347 11.38 15.68 22.23
N ILE A 348 12.64 15.85 21.81
CA ILE A 348 13.29 14.89 20.93
C ILE A 348 13.67 13.67 21.76
N ARG A 349 13.27 12.48 21.32
CA ARG A 349 13.59 11.25 22.07
C ARG A 349 15.10 11.02 22.05
N GLY A 350 15.65 10.65 23.21
CA GLY A 350 17.09 10.54 23.42
C GLY A 350 17.77 11.82 23.93
N THR A 351 17.10 12.98 23.90
CA THR A 351 17.67 14.25 24.42
C THR A 351 16.78 14.84 25.52
N THR A 352 17.18 15.94 26.16
CA THR A 352 16.37 16.63 27.19
C THR A 352 15.63 17.87 26.68
N TYR A 353 16.02 18.39 25.51
CA TYR A 353 15.48 19.63 24.97
C TYR A 353 14.21 19.40 24.13
N LYS A 354 13.39 20.45 24.04
CA LYS A 354 12.18 20.48 23.22
C LYS A 354 12.45 21.24 21.94
N SER A 355 11.85 20.82 20.84
CA SER A 355 11.99 21.46 19.53
C SER A 355 10.66 21.45 18.76
N PRO A 356 10.53 22.35 17.77
CA PRO A 356 9.39 22.32 16.86
C PRO A 356 9.26 20.95 16.20
N HIS A 357 8.04 20.42 16.18
CA HIS A 357 7.68 19.12 15.65
C HIS A 357 8.38 17.90 16.27
N GLY A 358 9.20 18.09 17.32
CA GLY A 358 10.05 17.04 17.87
C GLY A 358 11.23 16.68 16.96
N LEU A 359 11.64 17.58 16.06
CA LEU A 359 12.72 17.39 15.12
C LEU A 359 13.98 18.16 15.56
N PRO A 360 15.20 17.64 15.31
CA PRO A 360 16.42 18.40 15.50
C PRO A 360 16.44 19.68 14.64
N LEU A 361 17.03 20.76 15.14
CA LEU A 361 17.04 22.06 14.44
C LEU A 361 17.82 22.00 13.11
N ASP A 362 18.93 21.27 13.11
CA ASP A 362 19.74 20.96 11.93
C ASP A 362 18.95 20.18 10.86
N PHE A 363 18.06 19.28 11.30
CA PHE A 363 17.17 18.56 10.40
C PHE A 363 16.09 19.48 9.83
N LEU A 364 15.53 20.38 10.65
CA LEU A 364 14.50 21.34 10.23
C LEU A 364 14.97 22.26 9.11
N ASP A 365 16.24 22.63 9.05
CA ASP A 365 16.79 23.46 7.97
C ASP A 365 16.78 22.73 6.60
N ARG A 366 16.74 21.39 6.60
CA ARG A 366 16.70 20.55 5.39
C ARG A 366 15.28 20.19 4.95
N VAL A 367 14.28 20.38 5.80
CA VAL A 367 12.89 20.01 5.49
C VAL A 367 12.10 21.16 4.91
N VAL A 368 11.28 20.87 3.91
CA VAL A 368 10.24 21.79 3.43
C VAL A 368 8.98 21.52 4.24
N ILE A 369 8.48 22.51 4.97
CA ILE A 369 7.29 22.35 5.81
C ILE A 369 6.05 22.77 5.04
N VAL A 370 5.10 21.84 4.88
CA VAL A 370 3.76 22.10 4.35
C VAL A 370 2.76 22.00 5.48
N SER A 371 2.07 23.10 5.77
CA SER A 371 1.02 23.13 6.78
C SER A 371 -0.34 22.77 6.18
N THR A 372 -1.10 21.98 6.93
CA THR A 372 -2.51 21.68 6.66
C THR A 372 -3.40 22.46 7.63
N HIS A 373 -4.65 22.69 7.24
CA HIS A 373 -5.62 23.44 8.04
C HIS A 373 -6.79 22.55 8.49
N SER A 374 -7.63 23.06 9.39
CA SER A 374 -8.91 22.40 9.71
C SER A 374 -9.85 22.48 8.51
N TYR A 375 -10.72 21.47 8.36
CA TYR A 375 -11.75 21.48 7.32
C TYR A 375 -12.97 22.28 7.76
N ASP A 376 -13.63 22.90 6.79
CA ASP A 376 -14.91 23.55 6.95
C ASP A 376 -16.07 22.54 6.93
N LYS A 377 -17.26 22.97 7.35
CA LYS A 377 -18.45 22.12 7.42
C LYS A 377 -18.78 21.46 6.06
N GLU A 378 -18.69 22.25 5.00
CA GLU A 378 -19.01 21.83 3.64
C GLU A 378 -17.99 20.80 3.13
N GLU A 379 -16.70 21.01 3.43
CA GLU A 379 -15.64 20.05 3.11
C GLU A 379 -15.84 18.73 3.87
N ILE A 380 -16.20 18.77 5.16
CA ILE A 380 -16.50 17.57 5.96
C ILE A 380 -17.66 16.78 5.34
N GLN A 381 -18.73 17.47 4.97
CA GLN A 381 -19.90 16.83 4.34
C GLN A 381 -19.52 16.15 3.02
N GLN A 382 -18.74 16.83 2.17
CA GLN A 382 -18.25 16.26 0.91
C GLN A 382 -17.34 15.06 1.12
N ILE A 383 -16.42 15.12 2.09
CA ILE A 383 -15.54 14.00 2.44
C ILE A 383 -16.37 12.79 2.88
N LEU A 384 -17.34 12.98 3.77
CA LEU A 384 -18.22 11.89 4.23
C LEU A 384 -19.08 11.33 3.09
N SER A 385 -19.52 12.19 2.16
CA SER A 385 -20.25 11.75 0.96
C SER A 385 -19.39 10.87 0.06
N ILE A 386 -18.12 11.24 -0.18
CA ILE A 386 -17.19 10.43 -0.98
C ILE A 386 -16.91 9.10 -0.27
N ARG A 387 -16.75 9.11 1.06
CA ARG A 387 -16.55 7.89 1.85
C ARG A 387 -17.77 6.96 1.79
N ALA A 388 -18.97 7.50 1.88
CA ALA A 388 -20.20 6.72 1.74
C ALA A 388 -20.31 6.10 0.34
N GLN A 389 -19.94 6.83 -0.72
CA GLN A 389 -19.91 6.31 -2.10
C GLN A 389 -18.87 5.20 -2.28
N GLU A 390 -17.66 5.37 -1.73
CA GLU A 390 -16.60 4.36 -1.78
C GLU A 390 -16.96 3.09 -1.00
N GLU A 391 -17.74 3.22 0.08
CA GLU A 391 -18.28 2.10 0.86
C GLU A 391 -19.59 1.54 0.29
N GLU A 392 -20.09 2.07 -0.83
CA GLU A 392 -21.36 1.70 -1.46
C GLU A 392 -22.57 1.79 -0.49
N VAL A 393 -22.56 2.82 0.37
CA VAL A 393 -23.58 3.08 1.38
C VAL A 393 -24.50 4.23 0.96
N ASP A 394 -25.78 3.93 0.78
CA ASP A 394 -26.82 4.94 0.57
C ASP A 394 -27.17 5.64 1.89
N VAL A 395 -26.74 6.90 2.04
CA VAL A 395 -27.02 7.73 3.22
C VAL A 395 -28.09 8.77 2.88
N SER A 396 -29.09 8.93 3.75
CA SER A 396 -30.10 9.99 3.59
C SER A 396 -29.48 11.40 3.82
N PRO A 397 -29.98 12.45 3.14
CA PRO A 397 -29.45 13.81 3.31
C PRO A 397 -29.43 14.29 4.78
N ASP A 398 -30.47 13.93 5.54
CA ASP A 398 -30.58 14.29 6.96
C ASP A 398 -29.59 13.51 7.83
N ALA A 399 -29.38 12.22 7.54
CA ALA A 399 -28.36 11.42 8.22
C ALA A 399 -26.94 11.93 7.91
N LEU A 400 -26.69 12.36 6.67
CA LEU A 400 -25.41 12.96 6.28
C LEU A 400 -25.19 14.31 7.00
N ALA A 401 -26.23 15.12 7.17
CA ALA A 401 -26.15 16.35 7.94
C ALA A 401 -25.82 16.09 9.43
N LEU A 402 -26.43 15.05 10.03
CA LEU A 402 -26.11 14.63 11.39
C LEU A 402 -24.68 14.11 11.51
N LEU A 403 -24.23 13.25 10.59
CA LEU A 403 -22.85 12.76 10.53
C LEU A 403 -21.84 13.89 10.35
N THR A 404 -22.18 14.92 9.56
CA THR A 404 -21.35 16.11 9.39
C THR A 404 -21.20 16.88 10.70
N LYS A 405 -22.30 17.05 11.46
CA LYS A 405 -22.25 17.68 12.78
C LYS A 405 -21.38 16.86 13.76
N ILE A 406 -21.55 15.55 13.79
CA ILE A 406 -20.71 14.65 14.59
C ILE A 406 -19.24 14.76 14.15
N GLY A 407 -18.96 14.86 12.84
CA GLY A 407 -17.62 15.03 12.30
C GLY A 407 -16.94 16.34 12.70
N GLN A 408 -17.71 17.42 12.91
CA GLN A 408 -17.19 18.68 13.45
C GLN A 408 -16.81 18.59 14.93
N GLU A 409 -17.62 17.89 15.73
CA GLU A 409 -17.46 17.81 17.18
C GLU A 409 -16.47 16.71 17.62
N ALA A 410 -16.51 15.54 16.99
CA ALA A 410 -15.75 14.34 17.35
C ALA A 410 -14.68 13.94 16.32
N GLY A 411 -14.62 14.63 15.17
CA GLY A 411 -13.62 14.43 14.12
C GLY A 411 -14.04 13.45 13.01
N LEU A 412 -13.38 13.60 11.85
CA LEU A 412 -13.70 12.85 10.62
C LEU A 412 -13.54 11.33 10.75
N ARG A 413 -12.51 10.85 11.47
CA ARG A 413 -12.26 9.40 11.60
C ARG A 413 -13.42 8.70 12.32
N TYR A 414 -13.89 9.30 13.39
CA TYR A 414 -15.02 8.76 14.14
C TYR A 414 -16.31 8.81 13.30
N ALA A 415 -16.59 9.93 12.64
CA ALA A 415 -17.74 10.03 11.73
C ALA A 415 -17.68 9.05 10.55
N SER A 416 -16.50 8.79 9.97
CA SER A 416 -16.33 7.77 8.92
C SER A 416 -16.61 6.36 9.44
N ASN A 417 -16.13 6.00 10.63
CA ASN A 417 -16.43 4.70 11.23
C ASN A 417 -17.93 4.54 11.51
N LEU A 418 -18.62 5.63 11.85
CA LEU A 418 -20.07 5.61 12.04
C LEU A 418 -20.84 5.31 10.75
N ILE A 419 -20.31 5.61 9.57
CA ILE A 419 -20.95 5.22 8.30
C ILE A 419 -21.06 3.70 8.23
N THR A 420 -19.95 3.00 8.46
CA THR A 420 -19.88 1.54 8.40
C THR A 420 -20.75 0.88 9.48
N THR A 421 -20.75 1.39 10.72
CA THR A 421 -21.60 0.83 11.78
C THR A 421 -23.08 1.11 11.55
N SER A 422 -23.43 2.30 11.05
CA SER A 422 -24.82 2.66 10.74
C SER A 422 -25.35 1.83 9.58
N GLN A 423 -24.51 1.47 8.60
CA GLN A 423 -24.87 0.54 7.52
C GLN A 423 -25.26 -0.83 8.07
N LEU A 424 -24.53 -1.36 9.06
CA LEU A 424 -24.84 -2.65 9.69
C LEU A 424 -26.14 -2.59 10.52
N ILE A 425 -26.39 -1.49 11.22
CA ILE A 425 -27.65 -1.27 11.96
C ILE A 425 -28.83 -1.18 10.98
N MET A 426 -28.65 -0.44 9.89
CA MET A 426 -29.61 -0.31 8.81
C MET A 426 -29.94 -1.68 8.17
N ALA A 427 -28.91 -2.48 7.89
CA ALA A 427 -29.07 -3.84 7.36
C ALA A 427 -29.84 -4.73 8.33
N LYS A 428 -29.62 -4.59 9.65
CA LYS A 428 -30.36 -5.34 10.69
C LYS A 428 -31.86 -5.01 10.70
N ARG A 429 -32.24 -3.75 10.45
CA ARG A 429 -33.65 -3.36 10.28
C ARG A 429 -34.22 -3.64 8.89
N ARG A 430 -33.41 -4.20 7.97
CA ARG A 430 -33.76 -4.48 6.56
C ARG A 430 -34.26 -3.25 5.80
N ALA A 431 -33.71 -2.08 6.10
CA ALA A 431 -33.96 -0.89 5.32
C ALA A 431 -33.06 -0.87 4.05
N LYS A 432 -33.24 0.14 3.21
CA LYS A 432 -32.43 0.35 1.99
C LYS A 432 -31.45 1.51 2.11
N GLN A 433 -31.70 2.45 3.02
CA GLN A 433 -30.94 3.69 3.14
C GLN A 433 -30.71 4.00 4.61
N VAL A 434 -29.51 4.46 4.96
CA VAL A 434 -29.12 4.86 6.32
C VAL A 434 -29.89 6.12 6.73
N GLY A 435 -30.67 6.01 7.80
CA GLY A 435 -31.47 7.09 8.37
C GLY A 435 -30.82 7.73 9.59
N ILE A 436 -31.46 8.78 10.11
CA ILE A 436 -31.04 9.46 11.34
C ILE A 436 -31.02 8.50 12.53
N GLU A 437 -32.03 7.63 12.63
CA GLU A 437 -32.19 6.64 13.71
C GLU A 437 -30.99 5.67 13.79
N ASP A 438 -30.48 5.24 12.62
CA ASP A 438 -29.31 4.35 12.57
C ASP A 438 -28.06 5.06 13.07
N VAL A 439 -27.84 6.31 12.65
CA VAL A 439 -26.69 7.13 13.06
C VAL A 439 -26.76 7.44 14.55
N GLN A 440 -27.94 7.81 15.07
CA GLN A 440 -28.14 8.06 16.50
C GLN A 440 -27.85 6.80 17.33
N ARG A 441 -28.35 5.65 16.88
CA ARG A 441 -28.08 4.37 17.54
C ARG A 441 -26.60 4.00 17.50
N SER A 442 -25.93 4.19 16.37
CA SER A 442 -24.47 4.01 16.26
C SER A 442 -23.71 4.93 17.22
N PHE A 443 -24.12 6.20 17.30
CA PHE A 443 -23.50 7.19 18.18
C PHE A 443 -23.72 6.89 19.67
N GLN A 444 -24.87 6.32 20.04
CA GLN A 444 -25.15 5.85 21.40
C GLN A 444 -24.31 4.62 21.77
N LEU A 445 -24.17 3.65 20.86
CA LEU A 445 -23.44 2.41 21.13
C LEU A 445 -21.92 2.61 21.15
N PHE A 446 -21.38 3.42 20.24
CA PHE A 446 -19.94 3.60 20.07
C PHE A 446 -19.53 5.00 20.51
N TYR A 447 -18.75 5.10 21.58
CA TYR A 447 -18.34 6.39 22.14
C TYR A 447 -17.17 6.97 21.35
N ASP A 448 -17.14 8.29 21.19
CA ASP A 448 -15.91 8.98 20.78
C ASP A 448 -14.95 9.14 21.96
N GLN A 449 -13.70 9.52 21.66
CA GLN A 449 -12.66 9.65 22.66
C GLN A 449 -13.03 10.63 23.79
N THR A 450 -13.69 11.76 23.48
CA THR A 450 -14.04 12.77 24.49
C THR A 450 -15.12 12.26 25.42
N ARG A 451 -16.17 11.60 24.89
CA ARG A 451 -17.19 10.96 25.72
C ARG A 451 -16.65 9.79 26.53
N SER A 452 -15.75 8.99 25.95
CA SER A 452 -15.11 7.88 26.65
C SER A 452 -14.25 8.35 27.83
N VAL A 453 -13.52 9.46 27.68
CA VAL A 453 -12.73 10.04 28.79
C VAL A 453 -13.65 10.51 29.91
N LYS A 454 -14.74 11.23 29.58
CA LYS A 454 -15.72 11.67 30.59
C LYS A 454 -16.32 10.49 31.34
N PHE A 455 -16.69 9.43 30.62
CA PHE A 455 -17.17 8.19 31.23
C PHE A 455 -16.13 7.60 32.21
N VAL A 456 -14.85 7.52 31.81
CA VAL A 456 -13.78 7.04 32.69
C VAL A 456 -13.62 7.94 33.93
N GLN A 457 -13.75 9.26 33.79
CA GLN A 457 -13.69 10.20 34.90
C GLN A 457 -14.88 10.04 35.87
N ASP A 458 -16.10 9.91 35.35
CA ASP A 458 -17.31 9.76 36.16
C ASP A 458 -17.31 8.44 36.95
N TYR A 459 -16.69 7.40 36.40
CA TYR A 459 -16.58 6.07 37.01
C TYR A 459 -15.19 5.74 37.57
N GLU A 460 -14.34 6.75 37.82
CA GLU A 460 -12.95 6.57 38.25
C GLU A 460 -12.81 5.63 39.46
N LYS A 461 -13.72 5.74 40.44
CA LYS A 461 -13.71 4.89 41.66
C LYS A 461 -13.96 3.40 41.40
N ARG A 462 -14.68 3.09 40.33
CA ARG A 462 -14.99 1.71 39.91
C ARG A 462 -13.95 1.15 38.95
N LEU A 463 -13.09 2.01 38.39
CA LEU A 463 -12.01 1.64 37.50
C LEU A 463 -10.70 1.55 38.30
N ILE A 464 -9.74 0.77 37.81
CA ILE A 464 -8.43 0.64 38.45
C ILE A 464 -7.66 1.93 38.20
N GLY A 465 -7.54 2.75 39.25
CA GLY A 465 -6.70 3.95 39.24
C GLY A 465 -5.21 3.62 39.39
N GLU A 466 -4.38 4.66 39.33
CA GLU A 466 -2.90 4.57 39.35
C GLU A 466 -2.34 3.85 40.58
N HIS A 467 -3.04 3.92 41.72
CA HIS A 467 -2.63 3.27 42.97
C HIS A 467 -3.24 1.86 43.16
N GLY A 468 -3.91 1.31 42.15
CA GLY A 468 -4.53 -0.01 42.21
C GLY A 468 -5.80 -0.10 43.08
N ALA A 469 -6.29 1.04 43.59
CA ALA A 469 -7.52 1.10 44.38
C ALA A 469 -8.76 0.97 43.48
N VAL A 470 -9.70 0.11 43.87
CA VAL A 470 -11.00 -0.08 43.21
C VAL A 470 -12.09 -0.33 44.25
N GLU A 471 -13.21 0.37 44.14
CA GLU A 471 -14.42 0.05 44.89
C GLU A 471 -15.22 -1.05 44.17
N MET A 472 -15.00 -2.32 44.57
CA MET A 472 -15.69 -3.50 44.02
C MET A 472 -17.07 -3.78 44.67
N ASN A 473 -17.41 -3.09 45.76
CA ASN A 473 -18.63 -3.37 46.52
C ASN A 473 -19.81 -2.54 46.00
N ILE A 474 -20.79 -3.23 45.40
CA ILE A 474 -22.13 -2.69 45.20
C ILE A 474 -22.95 -3.08 46.43
N THR A 475 -23.39 -2.12 47.24
CA THR A 475 -24.43 -2.37 48.24
C THR A 475 -25.74 -2.65 47.50
N ASN A 476 -26.22 -3.90 47.54
CA ASN A 476 -27.53 -4.33 47.04
C ASN A 476 -28.67 -3.64 47.83
N GLY A 477 -28.92 -2.36 47.54
CA GLY A 477 -30.01 -1.57 48.09
C GLY A 477 -30.63 -0.71 47.00
N HIS A 478 -31.66 -1.25 46.33
CA HIS A 478 -32.45 -0.65 45.26
C HIS A 478 -31.67 -0.29 43.98
N GLY A 479 -31.77 -1.20 43.00
CA GLY A 479 -31.01 -1.12 41.77
C GLY A 479 -31.46 0.00 40.85
N GLU A 480 -30.57 0.95 40.64
CA GLU A 480 -30.37 1.49 39.29
C GLU A 480 -29.71 0.37 38.48
N ALA A 481 -30.57 -0.42 37.82
CA ALA A 481 -30.15 -1.18 36.66
C ALA A 481 -29.46 -0.20 35.70
N MET A 482 -28.45 -0.70 35.00
CA MET A 482 -27.71 0.03 33.98
C MET A 482 -28.68 0.47 32.85
N GLU A 483 -29.40 1.58 33.05
CA GLU A 483 -30.19 2.23 32.01
C GLU A 483 -29.23 2.99 31.10
N LEU A 484 -28.83 2.31 30.04
CA LEU A 484 -28.39 2.95 28.80
C LEU A 484 -29.57 3.78 28.26
N SER A 485 -29.59 5.07 28.57
CA SER A 485 -30.45 6.07 27.92
C SER A 485 -29.66 6.89 26.91
#